data_AF-A0A9E4R4M6-F1
#
_entry.id   AF-A0A9E4R4M6-F1
#
_cell.length_a   1.000
_cell.length_b   1.000
_cell.length_c   1.000
_cell.angle_alpha   90.00
_cell.angle_beta   90.00
_cell.angle_gamma   90.00
#
_symmetry.space_group_name_H-M   'P 1'
#
loop_
_entity.id
_entity.type
_entity.pdbx_description
1 polymer ?
#
loop_
_entity_poly.entity_id
_entity_poly.type
_entity_poly.pdbx_seq_one_letter_code
_entity_poly.pdbx_strand_id
1 'polypeptide(L)' 'MQIRKAVIPAAGLGTRFLPVTMSVPKELLPIIDRPLLQYVIAEAAEAGVEEVIIVTSPGKESISDYFQPHAALE' A
#
# COMPACT_ATOMS: atom_id res chain seq x y z
N MET A 1 -21.97 -9.53 13.09
CA MET A 1 -21.15 -9.81 11.89
C MET A 1 -19.73 -9.41 12.19
N GLN A 2 -18.74 -10.24 11.86
CA GLN A 2 -17.32 -9.84 11.94
C GLN A 2 -16.86 -9.31 10.58
N ILE A 3 -16.16 -8.17 10.58
CA ILE A 3 -15.58 -7.58 9.37
C ILE A 3 -14.31 -8.35 9.04
N ARG A 4 -14.28 -9.05 7.90
CA ARG A 4 -13.14 -9.91 7.51
C ARG A 4 -12.25 -9.31 6.43
N LYS A 5 -12.77 -8.36 5.65
CA LYS A 5 -12.08 -7.80 4.49
C LYS A 5 -12.01 -6.27 4.57
N ALA A 6 -10.88 -5.71 4.16
CA ALA A 6 -10.71 -4.27 3.95
C ALA A 6 -10.33 -3.98 2.49
N VAL A 7 -10.87 -2.90 1.93
CA VAL A 7 -10.53 -2.43 0.58
C VAL A 7 -9.78 -1.11 0.70
N ILE A 8 -8.55 -1.05 0.16
CA ILE A 8 -7.71 0.14 0.18
C ILE A 8 -7.59 0.69 -1.25
N PRO A 9 -8.22 1.84 -1.56
CA PRO A 9 -8.05 2.50 -2.85
C PRO A 9 -6.67 3.18 -2.97
N ALA A 10 -5.83 2.67 -3.86
CA ALA A 10 -4.46 3.12 -4.12
C ALA A 10 -4.23 3.62 -5.57
N ALA A 11 -5.30 3.84 -6.34
CA ALA A 11 -5.25 4.22 -7.76
C ALA A 11 -4.97 5.73 -8.03
N GLY A 12 -4.86 6.57 -7.00
CA GLY A 12 -4.75 8.02 -7.18
C GLY A 12 -3.34 8.52 -7.52
N LEU A 13 -3.22 9.49 -8.42
CA LEU A 13 -1.93 10.04 -8.92
C LEU A 13 -1.12 10.83 -7.87
N GLY A 14 -1.72 11.26 -6.76
CA GLY A 14 -1.00 11.94 -5.69
C GLY A 14 -0.48 13.35 -6.02
N THR A 15 -1.15 14.08 -6.92
CA THR A 15 -0.69 15.38 -7.47
C THR A 15 -0.28 16.45 -6.45
N ARG A 16 -0.76 16.39 -5.22
CA ARG A 16 -0.37 17.28 -4.11
C ARG A 16 1.05 17.04 -3.59
N PHE A 17 1.66 15.90 -3.92
CA PHE A 17 3.00 15.48 -3.54
C PHE A 17 3.97 15.50 -4.73
N LEU A 18 3.62 16.19 -5.80
CA LEU A 18 4.57 16.45 -6.88
C LEU A 18 5.75 17.29 -6.36
N PRO A 19 6.97 17.05 -6.89
CA PRO A 19 7.29 16.14 -7.98
C PRO A 19 7.47 14.67 -7.55
N VAL A 20 7.50 14.38 -6.26
CA VAL A 20 7.88 13.07 -5.71
C VAL A 20 6.99 11.95 -6.25
N THR A 21 5.68 12.19 -6.36
CA THR A 21 4.74 11.18 -6.84
C THR A 21 4.79 10.89 -8.35
N MET A 22 5.67 11.58 -9.09
CA MET A 22 5.95 11.19 -10.49
C MET A 22 6.78 9.90 -10.59
N SER A 23 7.60 9.59 -9.58
CA SER A 23 8.48 8.42 -9.58
C SER A 23 8.06 7.36 -8.57
N VAL A 24 7.51 7.76 -7.43
CA VAL A 24 7.12 6.84 -6.35
C VAL A 24 5.64 7.03 -6.04
N PRO A 25 4.79 5.98 -6.09
CA PRO A 25 3.41 6.09 -5.67
C PRO A 25 3.30 6.67 -4.26
N LYS A 26 2.32 7.55 -4.01
CA LYS A 26 2.14 8.18 -2.69
C LYS A 26 2.00 7.16 -1.55
N GLU A 27 1.44 6.00 -1.86
CA GLU A 27 1.24 4.87 -0.94
C GLU A 27 2.56 4.24 -0.48
N LEU A 28 3.62 4.37 -1.28
CA LEU A 28 4.96 3.86 -1.00
C LEU A 28 5.91 4.93 -0.42
N LEU A 29 5.44 6.16 -0.21
CA LEU A 29 6.26 7.18 0.44
C LEU A 29 6.55 6.75 1.89
N PRO A 30 7.83 6.75 2.32
CA PRO A 30 8.19 6.28 3.64
C PRO A 30 7.86 7.32 4.70
N ILE A 31 7.32 6.86 5.82
CA ILE A 31 7.38 7.57 7.09
C ILE A 31 8.54 6.93 7.86
N ILE A 32 9.65 7.66 7.96
CA ILE A 32 10.93 7.14 8.47
C ILE A 32 11.43 5.98 7.60
N ASP A 33 11.12 4.74 7.96
CA ASP A 33 11.64 3.50 7.36
C ASP A 33 10.54 2.60 6.78
N ARG A 34 9.26 2.97 6.94
CA ARG A 34 8.11 2.15 6.49
C ARG A 34 7.22 2.91 5.51
N PRO A 35 6.79 2.29 4.40
CA PRO A 35 5.79 2.86 3.52
C PRO A 35 4.46 3.18 4.20
N LEU A 36 3.83 4.28 3.81
CA LEU A 36 2.49 4.68 4.23
C LEU A 36 1.47 3.53 4.20
N LEU A 37 1.47 2.74 3.13
CA LEU A 37 0.51 1.64 2.95
C LEU A 37 0.68 0.51 3.99
N GLN A 38 1.89 0.28 4.51
CA GLN A 38 2.10 -0.70 5.59
C GLN A 38 1.40 -0.28 6.88
N TYR A 39 1.38 1.02 7.21
CA TYR A 39 0.67 1.50 8.40
C TYR A 39 -0.83 1.22 8.29
N VAL A 40 -1.42 1.46 7.13
CA VAL A 40 -2.86 1.20 6.89
C VAL A 40 -3.19 -0.28 6.96
N ILE A 41 -2.32 -1.14 6.42
CA ILE A 41 -2.49 -2.60 6.50
C ILE A 41 -2.35 -3.10 7.94
N ALA A 42 -1.38 -2.58 8.70
CA ALA A 42 -1.20 -2.91 10.10
C ALA A 42 -2.41 -2.50 10.94
N GLU A 43 -2.96 -1.30 10.71
CA GLU A 43 -4.19 -0.83 11.36
C GLU A 43 -5.38 -1.75 11.05
N ALA A 44 -5.53 -2.17 9.79
CA ALA A 44 -6.58 -3.11 9.40
C ALA A 44 -6.41 -4.47 10.11
N ALA A 45 -5.17 -4.97 10.19
CA ALA A 45 -4.86 -6.22 10.88
C ALA A 45 -5.16 -6.13 12.40
N GLU A 46 -4.80 -5.02 13.04
CA GLU A 46 -5.13 -4.74 14.45
C GLU A 46 -6.64 -4.67 14.70
N ALA A 47 -7.41 -4.21 13.70
CA ALA A 47 -8.87 -4.21 13.73
C ALA A 47 -9.50 -5.59 13.48
N GLY A 48 -8.69 -6.64 13.25
CA GLY A 48 -9.15 -8.02 13.03
C GLY A 48 -9.51 -8.36 11.58
N VAL A 49 -9.06 -7.57 10.60
CA VAL A 49 -9.22 -7.87 9.18
C VAL A 49 -8.28 -8.99 8.76
N GLU A 50 -8.81 -10.02 8.10
CA GLU A 50 -8.05 -11.18 7.62
C GLU A 50 -7.51 -10.99 6.20
N GLU A 51 -8.21 -10.20 5.38
CA GLU A 51 -7.90 -10.03 3.96
C GLU A 51 -7.92 -8.55 3.57
N VAL A 52 -6.85 -8.07 2.96
CA VAL A 52 -6.75 -6.70 2.45
C VAL A 52 -6.71 -6.74 0.92
N ILE A 53 -7.61 -5.98 0.29
CA ILE A 53 -7.72 -5.83 -1.16
C ILE A 53 -7.25 -4.44 -1.53
N ILE A 54 -6.12 -4.35 -2.25
CA ILE A 54 -5.58 -3.07 -2.72
C ILE A 54 -6.06 -2.83 -4.15
N VAL A 55 -6.77 -1.71 -4.37
CA VAL A 55 -7.25 -1.32 -5.71
C VAL A 55 -6.25 -0.35 -6.33
N THR A 56 -5.52 -0.81 -7.34
CA THR A 56 -4.42 -0.06 -8.01
C THR A 56 -4.87 0.49 -9.38
N SER A 57 -3.96 1.22 -10.05
CA SER A 57 -4.10 1.68 -11.44
C SER A 57 -2.85 1.32 -12.26
N PRO A 58 -2.89 1.34 -13.60
CA PRO A 58 -1.69 1.19 -14.43
C PRO A 58 -0.59 2.19 -14.03
N GLY A 59 0.68 1.76 -14.10
CA GLY A 59 1.83 2.58 -13.69
C GLY A 59 2.12 2.57 -12.18
N LYS A 60 1.47 1.67 -11.42
CA LYS A 60 1.68 1.47 -9.97
C LYS A 60 2.02 0.03 -9.62
N GLU A 61 2.72 -0.66 -10.52
CA GLU A 61 3.15 -2.04 -10.36
C GLU A 61 4.03 -2.22 -9.12
N SER A 62 4.83 -1.19 -8.78
CA SER A 62 5.67 -1.15 -7.59
C SER A 62 4.91 -1.35 -6.27
N ILE A 63 3.60 -1.03 -6.21
CA ILE A 63 2.77 -1.34 -5.03
C ILE A 63 2.65 -2.85 -4.85
N SER A 64 2.38 -3.59 -5.92
CA SER A 64 2.29 -5.05 -5.88
C SER A 64 3.65 -5.66 -5.56
N ASP A 65 4.70 -5.20 -6.25
CA ASP A 65 6.06 -5.73 -6.11
C ASP A 65 6.56 -5.60 -4.66
N TYR A 66 6.23 -4.49 -3.99
CA TYR A 66 6.61 -4.28 -2.59
C TYR A 66 6.07 -5.35 -1.62
N PHE A 67 4.86 -5.88 -1.87
CA PHE A 67 4.25 -6.91 -1.02
C PHE A 67 4.46 -8.34 -1.54
N GLN A 68 5.17 -8.51 -2.65
CA GLN A 68 5.53 -9.84 -3.10
C GLN A 68 6.66 -10.41 -2.22
N PRO A 69 6.57 -11.69 -1.81
CA PRO A 69 7.67 -12.38 -1.15
C PRO A 69 8.93 -12.31 -2.03
N HIS A 70 10.04 -11.91 -1.44
CA HIS A 70 11.33 -11.84 -2.13
C HIS A 70 12.19 -13.01 -1.66
N ALA A 71 12.15 -14.12 -2.41
CA ALA A 71 12.85 -15.36 -2.06
C ALA A 71 14.38 -15.22 -1.86
N ALA A 72 14.99 -14.12 -2.32
CA ALA A 72 16.41 -13.83 -2.11
C ALA A 72 16.71 -13.07 -0.80
N LEU A 73 15.68 -12.60 -0.09
CA LEU A 73 15.78 -11.77 1.11
C LEU A 73 15.14 -12.43 2.35
N GLU A 74 14.59 -13.64 2.21
CA GLU A 74 13.99 -14.47 3.26
C GLU A 74 14.86 -15.72 3.53
#